data_AF-N4TQK5-F1
#
_entry.id   AF-N4TQK5-F1
#
_cell.length_a   1.000
_cell.length_b   1.000
_cell.length_c   1.000
_cell.angle_alpha   90.00
_cell.angle_beta   90.00
_cell.angle_gamma   90.00
#
_symmetry.space_group_name_H-M   'P 1'
#
loop_
_entity.id
_entity.type
_entity.pdbx_description
1 polymer ?
#
loop_
_entity_poly.entity_id
_entity_poly.type
_entity_poly.pdbx_seq_one_letter_code
_entity_poly.pdbx_strand_id
1 'polypeptide(L)'
;MAQRSIIKDIVITPVAFHDMPLLNSVGVHEPYALRSIIEIITEDSYGLGESYGDSAHLDRLQKAADKIKGLSIYSTNIIYQKCVKSLKTDTNTGGDGMGGMVTTASVADKVFSPFEVACLDLQGKLAGISVSDLLGGRVRDQVQYSAYLFYKWGGHPGHEDDEYGPALDPQGVVKQAKKIIDEYGFKAIKLKGGVFPPAEEVAAIKALHEAFPDLPLRLDPNAAWTVETSKWVAKELDGIVEYLEDPAGEIEGMAAVAKEASMPLATNMAVVAFDHLPPSILQNAVQVILSDHHFWGGLRKSQTLASICATWGLRLSMHSNSHLGISLAAMTHLASATPNLDYACDTHWPWKRRDEDVVVDGALKWKDGGVVVPTVPGLGVELDRERLAKLHQQYLDCGLKKRDDTTYMKRFQPDFSEKIPRW
;
A
#
# COMPACT_ATOMS: atom_id res chain seq x y z
N MET A 1 19.68 2.91 -29.11
CA MET A 1 19.48 2.46 -27.71
C MET A 1 20.14 3.40 -26.70
N ALA A 2 21.47 3.57 -26.71
CA ALA A 2 22.18 4.31 -25.64
C ALA A 2 21.74 5.77 -25.42
N GLN A 3 21.34 6.51 -26.46
CA GLN A 3 20.85 7.90 -26.32
C GLN A 3 19.38 7.96 -25.86
N ARG A 4 18.52 7.10 -26.43
CA ARG A 4 17.09 6.98 -26.11
C ARG A 4 16.81 6.58 -24.67
N SER A 5 17.76 5.92 -24.01
CA SER A 5 17.61 5.49 -22.61
C SER A 5 18.07 6.53 -21.58
N ILE A 6 18.54 7.71 -22.01
CA ILE A 6 19.03 8.75 -21.10
C ILE A 6 17.88 9.61 -20.58
N ILE A 7 17.82 9.75 -19.26
CA ILE A 7 16.87 10.62 -18.56
C ILE A 7 17.17 12.08 -18.89
N LYS A 8 16.29 12.72 -19.66
CA LYS A 8 16.39 14.12 -20.04
C LYS A 8 15.76 15.02 -18.99
N ASP A 9 14.61 14.61 -18.49
CA ASP A 9 13.89 15.35 -17.47
C ASP A 9 13.09 14.44 -16.54
N ILE A 10 12.67 15.00 -15.41
CA ILE A 10 11.81 14.33 -14.44
C ILE A 10 10.80 15.35 -13.93
N VAL A 11 9.52 15.05 -14.09
CA VAL A 11 8.41 15.85 -13.56
C VAL A 11 7.82 15.15 -12.35
N ILE A 12 7.64 15.89 -11.25
CA ILE A 12 7.00 15.40 -10.03
C ILE A 12 5.73 16.23 -9.83
N THR A 13 4.57 15.59 -9.91
CA THR A 13 3.26 16.27 -9.79
C THR A 13 2.52 15.72 -8.57
N PRO A 14 2.36 16.51 -7.50
CA PRO A 14 1.49 16.11 -6.39
C PRO A 14 0.03 16.17 -6.82
N VAL A 15 -0.75 15.19 -6.39
CA VAL A 15 -2.18 15.07 -6.70
C VAL A 15 -2.97 14.74 -5.45
N ALA A 16 -4.24 15.11 -5.44
CA ALA A 16 -5.19 14.76 -4.39
C ALA A 16 -6.45 14.17 -5.03
N PHE A 17 -6.96 13.07 -4.49
CA PHE A 17 -8.23 12.45 -4.87
C PHE A 17 -9.09 12.26 -3.62
N HIS A 18 -10.41 12.18 -3.79
CA HIS A 18 -11.32 12.08 -2.65
C HIS A 18 -11.12 10.75 -1.92
N ASP A 19 -11.11 10.81 -0.59
CA ASP A 19 -11.12 9.63 0.29
C ASP A 19 -12.29 9.71 1.28
N MET A 20 -12.71 8.55 1.78
CA MET A 20 -13.85 8.41 2.70
C MET A 20 -13.37 8.52 4.16
N PRO A 21 -14.26 8.77 5.15
CA PRO A 21 -13.88 8.84 6.57
C PRO A 21 -13.62 7.44 7.16
N LEU A 22 -12.61 6.76 6.63
CA LEU A 22 -12.18 5.42 7.03
C LEU A 22 -11.44 5.51 8.38
N LEU A 23 -11.89 4.73 9.37
CA LEU A 23 -11.31 4.69 10.70
C LEU A 23 -10.17 3.67 10.77
N ASN A 24 -9.14 4.02 11.54
CA ASN A 24 -8.01 3.15 11.84
C ASN A 24 -7.52 3.43 13.28
N SER A 25 -6.46 2.74 13.71
CA SER A 25 -5.96 2.85 15.08
C SER A 25 -5.47 4.25 15.47
N VAL A 26 -5.05 5.07 14.50
CA VAL A 26 -4.47 6.41 14.74
C VAL A 26 -5.42 7.57 14.41
N GLY A 27 -6.62 7.30 13.89
CA GLY A 27 -7.63 8.33 13.65
C GLY A 27 -8.60 7.98 12.54
N VAL A 28 -8.85 8.97 11.67
CA VAL A 28 -9.75 8.87 10.52
C VAL A 28 -9.11 9.52 9.31
N HIS A 29 -9.26 8.89 8.14
CA HIS A 29 -8.76 9.45 6.88
C HIS A 29 -9.33 10.86 6.64
N GLU A 30 -8.53 11.73 6.03
CA GLU A 30 -8.94 13.07 5.60
C GLU A 30 -9.81 13.01 4.32
N PRO A 31 -10.53 14.10 3.95
CA PRO A 31 -11.37 14.13 2.74
C PRO A 31 -10.63 13.90 1.42
N TYR A 32 -9.31 14.02 1.42
CA TYR A 32 -8.48 13.77 0.25
C TYR A 32 -7.23 12.97 0.64
N ALA A 33 -6.89 11.98 -0.19
CA ALA A 33 -5.62 11.27 -0.12
C ALA A 33 -4.59 11.91 -1.07
N LEU A 34 -3.34 11.98 -0.63
CA LEU A 34 -2.25 12.67 -1.35
C LEU A 34 -1.26 11.69 -1.98
N ARG A 35 -0.93 11.90 -3.26
CA ARG A 35 0.09 11.12 -3.99
C ARG A 35 1.01 12.03 -4.79
N SER A 36 2.15 11.48 -5.21
CA SER A 36 3.05 12.12 -6.18
C SER A 36 3.19 11.25 -7.42
N ILE A 37 2.99 11.88 -8.59
CA ILE A 37 3.17 11.24 -9.89
C ILE A 37 4.54 11.62 -10.43
N ILE A 38 5.34 10.61 -10.77
CA ILE A 38 6.68 10.76 -11.32
C ILE A 38 6.60 10.44 -12.81
N GLU A 39 6.94 11.41 -13.66
CA GLU A 39 7.14 11.23 -15.09
C GLU A 39 8.64 11.37 -15.40
N ILE A 40 9.31 10.27 -15.74
CA ILE A 40 10.67 10.30 -16.28
C ILE A 40 10.57 10.48 -17.79
N ILE A 41 11.22 11.51 -18.33
CA ILE A 41 11.16 11.86 -19.75
C ILE A 41 12.52 11.54 -20.40
N THR A 42 12.48 10.83 -21.53
CA THR A 42 13.64 10.54 -22.39
C THR A 42 13.48 11.26 -23.73
N GLU A 43 14.28 10.91 -24.75
CA GLU A 43 14.26 11.59 -26.05
C GLU A 43 12.90 11.49 -26.77
N ASP A 44 12.26 10.32 -26.73
CA ASP A 44 11.06 10.00 -27.51
C ASP A 44 10.02 9.17 -26.73
N SER A 45 10.17 9.04 -25.41
CA SER A 45 9.27 8.28 -24.54
C SER A 45 9.27 8.81 -23.11
N TYR A 46 8.27 8.42 -22.32
CA TYR A 46 8.19 8.69 -20.88
C TYR A 46 7.87 7.43 -20.08
N GLY A 47 8.22 7.44 -18.79
CA GLY A 47 7.97 6.37 -17.82
C GLY A 47 7.28 6.90 -16.58
N LEU A 48 6.39 6.09 -16.00
CA LEU A 48 5.54 6.49 -14.88
C LEU A 48 5.89 5.77 -13.57
N GLY A 49 5.85 6.51 -12.47
CA GLY A 49 5.90 5.99 -11.11
C GLY A 49 4.97 6.78 -10.20
N GLU A 50 4.61 6.22 -9.05
CA GLU A 50 3.71 6.85 -8.07
C GLU A 50 4.25 6.65 -6.65
N SER A 51 4.14 7.67 -5.81
CA SER A 51 4.59 7.63 -4.41
C SER A 51 3.72 8.52 -3.50
N TYR A 52 4.16 8.75 -2.26
CA TYR A 52 3.47 9.55 -1.26
C TYR A 52 3.43 11.04 -1.63
N GLY A 53 2.41 11.76 -1.16
CA GLY A 53 2.16 13.17 -1.52
C GLY A 53 2.56 14.21 -0.46
N ASP A 54 3.20 13.81 0.64
CA ASP A 54 3.61 14.72 1.72
C ASP A 54 4.73 15.67 1.27
N SER A 55 4.68 16.93 1.70
CA SER A 55 5.67 17.96 1.34
C SER A 55 7.11 17.55 1.63
N ALA A 56 7.38 16.93 2.79
CA ALA A 56 8.72 16.44 3.13
C ALA A 56 9.21 15.36 2.15
N HIS A 57 8.31 14.50 1.64
CA HIS A 57 8.66 13.49 0.65
C HIS A 57 8.82 14.08 -0.75
N LEU A 58 7.97 15.04 -1.14
CA LEU A 58 8.11 15.79 -2.40
C LEU A 58 9.49 16.47 -2.49
N ASP A 59 9.94 17.12 -1.42
CA ASP A 59 11.27 17.76 -1.37
C ASP A 59 12.40 16.73 -1.54
N ARG A 60 12.25 15.53 -0.96
CA ARG A 60 13.22 14.44 -1.10
C ARG A 60 13.27 13.90 -2.52
N LEU A 61 12.10 13.73 -3.14
CA LEU A 61 11.97 13.31 -4.54
C LEU A 61 12.64 14.34 -5.45
N GLN A 62 12.38 15.65 -5.25
CA GLN A 62 13.01 16.70 -6.07
C GLN A 62 14.53 16.69 -5.95
N LYS A 63 15.07 16.64 -4.73
CA LYS A 63 16.53 16.54 -4.49
C LYS A 63 17.17 15.31 -5.13
N ALA A 64 16.44 14.19 -5.19
CA ALA A 64 16.90 12.98 -5.87
C ALA A 64 16.84 13.15 -7.40
N ALA A 65 15.73 13.68 -7.92
CA ALA A 65 15.52 13.91 -9.35
C ALA A 65 16.64 14.75 -9.98
N ASP A 66 17.03 15.85 -9.32
CA ASP A 66 18.12 16.73 -9.76
C ASP A 66 19.46 16.00 -9.94
N LYS A 67 19.69 14.94 -9.14
CA LYS A 67 20.92 14.12 -9.18
C LYS A 67 20.84 12.94 -10.14
N ILE A 68 19.64 12.57 -10.58
CA ILE A 68 19.36 11.42 -11.45
C ILE A 68 19.36 11.82 -12.94
N LYS A 69 19.03 13.08 -13.26
CA LYS A 69 19.06 13.60 -14.64
C LYS A 69 20.40 13.31 -15.32
N GLY A 70 20.34 12.89 -16.58
CA GLY A 70 21.51 12.50 -17.38
C GLY A 70 21.97 11.04 -17.20
N LEU A 71 21.39 10.28 -16.27
CA LEU A 71 21.65 8.85 -16.15
C LEU A 71 20.83 8.03 -17.15
N SER A 72 21.26 6.80 -17.40
CA SER A 72 20.46 5.81 -18.14
C SER A 72 19.39 5.20 -17.23
N ILE A 73 18.19 4.95 -17.76
CA ILE A 73 17.12 4.22 -17.06
C ILE A 73 17.52 2.78 -16.65
N TYR A 74 18.55 2.21 -17.28
CA TYR A 74 19.08 0.89 -16.94
C TYR A 74 20.06 0.95 -15.75
N SER A 75 20.52 2.14 -15.36
CA SER A 75 21.53 2.33 -14.32
C SER A 75 20.90 2.42 -12.92
N THR A 76 19.94 1.56 -12.60
CA THR A 76 19.17 1.59 -11.35
C THR A 76 20.06 1.54 -10.10
N ASN A 77 21.19 0.84 -10.14
CA ASN A 77 22.19 0.86 -9.06
C ASN A 77 22.78 2.26 -8.81
N ILE A 78 23.11 2.99 -9.88
CA ILE A 78 23.64 4.36 -9.76
C ILE A 78 22.53 5.31 -9.33
N ILE A 79 21.31 5.15 -9.85
CA ILE A 79 20.12 5.92 -9.45
C ILE A 79 19.89 5.76 -7.94
N TYR A 80 19.90 4.53 -7.42
CA TYR A 80 19.79 4.27 -5.98
C TYR A 80 20.89 4.99 -5.18
N GLN A 81 22.15 4.93 -5.64
CA GLN A 81 23.23 5.68 -5.00
C GLN A 81 23.01 7.20 -5.03
N LYS A 82 22.36 7.74 -6.07
CA LYS A 82 22.00 9.17 -6.14
C LYS A 82 20.91 9.51 -5.13
N CYS A 83 19.90 8.66 -4.94
CA CYS A 83 18.89 8.81 -3.88
C CYS A 83 19.55 8.80 -2.50
N VAL A 84 20.43 7.84 -2.20
CA VAL A 84 21.17 7.83 -0.92
C VAL A 84 22.01 9.10 -0.74
N LYS A 85 22.70 9.56 -1.80
CA LYS A 85 23.51 10.80 -1.76
C LYS A 85 22.67 12.07 -1.71
N SER A 86 21.41 12.09 -2.13
CA SER A 86 20.53 13.27 -1.99
C SER A 86 20.05 13.44 -0.55
N LEU A 87 19.97 12.34 0.21
CA LEU A 87 19.52 12.30 1.60
C LEU A 87 20.63 12.47 2.64
N LYS A 88 21.90 12.58 2.23
CA LYS A 88 23.06 12.63 3.15
C LYS A 88 22.99 13.72 4.23
N THR A 89 22.34 14.84 3.93
CA THR A 89 22.16 15.99 4.83
C THR A 89 20.70 16.17 5.23
N ASP A 90 19.85 15.18 4.97
CA ASP A 90 18.44 15.22 5.33
C ASP A 90 18.28 14.77 6.78
N THR A 91 18.04 15.74 7.66
CA THR A 91 17.69 15.51 9.06
C THR A 91 16.22 15.77 9.33
N ASN A 92 15.40 15.94 8.28
CA ASN A 92 13.99 16.28 8.42
C ASN A 92 13.22 15.06 8.94
N THR A 93 12.29 15.29 9.86
CA THR A 93 11.36 14.27 10.34
C THR A 93 10.07 14.26 9.51
N GLY A 94 9.31 13.16 9.58
CA GLY A 94 8.06 12.98 8.85
C GLY A 94 8.24 12.60 7.38
N GLY A 95 7.16 12.73 6.61
CA GLY A 95 7.09 12.26 5.22
C GLY A 95 7.05 10.74 5.12
N ASP A 96 6.47 10.06 6.12
CA ASP A 96 6.17 8.64 6.02
C ASP A 96 5.06 8.37 5.01
N GLY A 97 4.10 9.29 4.87
CA GLY A 97 2.97 9.21 3.94
C GLY A 97 1.93 8.16 4.28
N MET A 98 1.98 7.64 5.50
CA MET A 98 1.24 6.47 5.96
C MET A 98 0.57 6.74 7.32
N GLY A 99 0.29 8.01 7.63
CA GLY A 99 -0.46 8.43 8.83
C GLY A 99 0.28 8.17 10.15
N GLY A 100 1.60 7.97 10.11
CA GLY A 100 2.39 7.62 11.30
C GLY A 100 2.30 6.15 11.73
N MET A 101 1.64 5.28 10.96
CA MET A 101 1.56 3.84 11.24
C MET A 101 2.85 3.09 10.82
N VAL A 102 3.53 3.54 9.76
CA VAL A 102 4.76 2.89 9.24
C VAL A 102 5.93 3.87 9.21
N THR A 103 6.65 3.95 10.33
CA THR A 103 7.64 5.01 10.58
C THR A 103 9.10 4.58 10.40
N THR A 104 9.39 3.28 10.39
CA THR A 104 10.76 2.72 10.43
C THR A 104 11.27 2.21 9.07
N ALA A 105 10.50 2.38 7.99
CA ALA A 105 10.94 2.01 6.64
C ALA A 105 12.06 2.94 6.11
N SER A 106 12.96 2.38 5.31
CA SER A 106 14.10 3.10 4.71
C SER A 106 13.66 4.28 3.84
N VAL A 107 14.03 5.51 4.23
CA VAL A 107 13.72 6.73 3.46
C VAL A 107 14.33 6.68 2.05
N ALA A 108 15.53 6.11 1.92
CA ALA A 108 16.20 5.97 0.63
C ALA A 108 15.42 5.05 -0.32
N ASP A 109 14.82 3.98 0.20
CA ASP A 109 14.00 3.06 -0.58
C ASP A 109 12.64 3.69 -0.95
N LYS A 110 11.99 4.41 -0.02
CA LYS A 110 10.79 5.20 -0.33
C LYS A 110 11.00 6.19 -1.48
N VAL A 111 12.13 6.90 -1.46
CA VAL A 111 12.50 7.89 -2.50
C VAL A 111 12.88 7.20 -3.81
N PHE A 112 13.59 6.08 -3.76
CA PHE A 112 14.05 5.37 -4.94
C PHE A 112 12.91 4.69 -5.71
N SER A 113 11.93 4.13 -5.01
CA SER A 113 10.84 3.34 -5.57
C SER A 113 10.18 3.93 -6.83
N PRO A 114 9.62 5.16 -6.80
CA PRO A 114 8.91 5.68 -7.97
C PRO A 114 9.83 5.93 -9.18
N PHE A 115 11.12 6.22 -8.96
CA PHE A 115 12.08 6.33 -10.05
C PHE A 115 12.43 4.97 -10.63
N GLU A 116 12.52 3.92 -9.80
CA GLU A 116 12.75 2.55 -10.27
C GLU A 116 11.58 2.05 -11.11
N VAL A 117 10.35 2.26 -10.64
CA VAL A 117 9.12 1.91 -11.36
C VAL A 117 9.05 2.64 -12.72
N ALA A 118 9.28 3.95 -12.74
CA ALA A 118 9.31 4.73 -13.99
C ALA A 118 10.45 4.29 -14.94
N CYS A 119 11.60 3.88 -14.38
CA CYS A 119 12.67 3.29 -15.18
C CYS A 119 12.24 1.95 -15.79
N LEU A 120 11.59 1.06 -15.03
CA LEU A 120 11.11 -0.22 -15.55
C LEU A 120 10.02 -0.05 -16.61
N ASP A 121 9.13 0.93 -16.43
CA ASP A 121 8.14 1.31 -17.46
C ASP A 121 8.85 1.68 -18.78
N LEU A 122 9.85 2.57 -18.73
CA LEU A 122 10.66 2.94 -19.89
C LEU A 122 11.48 1.78 -20.46
N GLN A 123 12.04 0.91 -19.61
CA GLN A 123 12.75 -0.28 -20.07
C GLN A 123 11.82 -1.18 -20.89
N GLY A 124 10.60 -1.40 -20.40
CA GLY A 124 9.59 -2.21 -21.08
C GLY A 124 9.17 -1.58 -22.41
N LYS A 125 8.90 -0.26 -22.41
CA LYS A 125 8.58 0.50 -23.63
C LYS A 125 9.69 0.45 -24.68
N LEU A 126 10.95 0.64 -24.29
CA LEU A 126 12.10 0.59 -25.21
C LEU A 126 12.38 -0.81 -25.75
N ALA A 127 12.12 -1.84 -24.95
CA ALA A 127 12.33 -3.25 -25.33
C ALA A 127 11.11 -3.89 -25.99
N GLY A 128 9.94 -3.24 -25.97
CA GLY A 128 8.69 -3.78 -26.51
C GLY A 128 8.10 -4.93 -25.69
N ILE A 129 8.34 -4.97 -24.38
CA ILE A 129 7.87 -6.02 -23.46
C ILE A 129 7.23 -5.42 -22.20
N SER A 130 6.37 -6.19 -21.53
CA SER A 130 5.72 -5.75 -20.30
C SER A 130 6.73 -5.66 -19.14
N VAL A 131 6.37 -4.92 -18.09
CA VAL A 131 7.15 -4.90 -16.84
C VAL A 131 7.18 -6.29 -16.19
N SER A 132 6.10 -7.07 -16.23
CA SER A 132 6.12 -8.47 -15.75
C SER A 132 7.17 -9.33 -16.45
N ASP A 133 7.39 -9.16 -17.76
CA ASP A 133 8.45 -9.87 -18.48
C ASP A 133 9.86 -9.43 -18.04
N LEU A 134 10.06 -8.15 -17.72
CA LEU A 134 11.32 -7.65 -17.14
C LEU A 134 11.62 -8.23 -15.75
N LEU A 135 10.58 -8.68 -15.04
CA LEU A 135 10.64 -9.29 -13.72
C LEU A 135 10.74 -10.84 -13.80
N GLY A 136 10.91 -11.42 -14.99
CA GLY A 136 11.06 -12.87 -15.17
C GLY A 136 9.82 -13.56 -15.76
N GLY A 137 8.79 -12.79 -16.14
CA GLY A 137 7.57 -13.29 -16.76
C GLY A 137 6.49 -13.59 -15.73
N ARG A 138 5.24 -13.31 -16.11
CA ARG A 138 4.08 -13.62 -15.27
C ARG A 138 3.88 -15.13 -15.15
N VAL A 139 3.56 -15.59 -13.94
CA VAL A 139 3.16 -16.98 -13.65
C VAL A 139 1.64 -17.12 -13.47
N ARG A 140 0.92 -16.00 -13.61
CA ARG A 140 -0.54 -15.89 -13.54
C ARG A 140 -0.99 -14.73 -14.44
N ASP A 141 -2.09 -14.91 -15.16
CA ASP A 141 -2.65 -13.87 -16.07
C ASP A 141 -3.50 -12.83 -15.31
N GLN A 142 -3.79 -13.09 -14.05
CA GLN A 142 -4.57 -12.24 -13.16
C GLN A 142 -4.00 -12.28 -11.75
N VAL A 143 -4.06 -11.15 -11.05
CA VAL A 143 -3.66 -11.01 -9.65
C VAL A 143 -4.92 -10.81 -8.81
N GLN A 144 -5.15 -11.68 -7.82
CA GLN A 144 -6.26 -11.57 -6.89
C GLN A 144 -5.99 -10.50 -5.85
N TYR A 145 -7.04 -9.76 -5.49
CA TYR A 145 -7.03 -8.76 -4.43
C TYR A 145 -8.08 -9.11 -3.36
N SER A 146 -7.94 -8.52 -2.17
CA SER A 146 -8.90 -8.66 -1.08
C SER A 146 -9.86 -7.47 -0.97
N ALA A 147 -11.08 -7.74 -0.52
CA ALA A 147 -11.99 -6.69 -0.05
C ALA A 147 -11.42 -6.08 1.24
N TYR A 148 -10.90 -4.85 1.15
CA TYR A 148 -10.32 -4.15 2.30
C TYR A 148 -11.40 -3.32 3.00
N LEU A 149 -11.93 -3.87 4.08
CA LEU A 149 -12.99 -3.30 4.89
C LEU A 149 -12.45 -2.38 5.98
N PHE A 150 -13.24 -1.38 6.33
CA PHE A 150 -12.93 -0.42 7.37
C PHE A 150 -14.19 -0.12 8.19
N TYR A 151 -14.01 0.04 9.49
CA TYR A 151 -14.96 0.86 10.24
C TYR A 151 -14.95 2.28 9.64
N LYS A 152 -16.11 2.92 9.49
CA LYS A 152 -16.19 4.27 8.91
C LYS A 152 -17.40 5.04 9.38
N TRP A 153 -17.27 6.36 9.42
CA TRP A 153 -18.43 7.26 9.53
C TRP A 153 -19.27 7.23 8.24
N GLY A 154 -20.50 7.74 8.30
CA GLY A 154 -21.38 7.83 7.13
C GLY A 154 -20.83 8.73 6.03
N GLY A 155 -20.29 9.88 6.42
CA GLY A 155 -19.59 10.85 5.58
C GLY A 155 -18.68 11.74 6.44
N HIS A 156 -17.85 12.57 5.80
CA HIS A 156 -17.03 13.55 6.53
C HIS A 156 -17.91 14.56 7.27
N PRO A 157 -17.55 15.01 8.49
CA PRO A 157 -18.41 15.92 9.25
C PRO A 157 -18.77 17.20 8.47
N GLY A 158 -20.06 17.49 8.36
CA GLY A 158 -20.59 18.61 7.57
C GLY A 158 -20.91 18.28 6.11
N HIS A 159 -20.71 17.04 5.68
CA HIS A 159 -21.09 16.53 4.36
C HIS A 159 -22.18 15.46 4.47
N GLU A 160 -22.86 15.18 3.35
CA GLU A 160 -23.79 14.04 3.27
C GLU A 160 -23.04 12.70 3.38
N ASP A 161 -23.78 11.65 3.75
CA ASP A 161 -23.26 10.28 3.74
C ASP A 161 -22.79 9.88 2.34
N ASP A 162 -21.68 9.15 2.27
CA ASP A 162 -21.21 8.54 1.02
C ASP A 162 -22.02 7.29 0.65
N GLU A 163 -21.74 6.74 -0.54
CA GLU A 163 -22.50 5.60 -1.10
C GLU A 163 -22.41 4.29 -0.29
N TYR A 164 -21.47 4.19 0.66
CA TYR A 164 -21.36 3.03 1.55
C TYR A 164 -22.14 3.23 2.86
N GLY A 165 -22.28 4.49 3.31
CA GLY A 165 -22.82 4.82 4.62
C GLY A 165 -21.91 4.36 5.77
N PRO A 166 -22.38 4.38 7.03
CA PRO A 166 -21.57 4.02 8.18
C PRO A 166 -21.37 2.51 8.30
N ALA A 167 -20.20 2.12 8.82
CA ALA A 167 -19.92 0.77 9.30
C ALA A 167 -19.26 0.89 10.68
N LEU A 168 -20.06 0.76 11.73
CA LEU A 168 -19.63 0.97 13.12
C LEU A 168 -19.95 -0.22 14.03
N ASP A 169 -20.39 -1.33 13.44
CA ASP A 169 -20.76 -2.57 14.11
C ASP A 169 -20.62 -3.76 13.13
N PRO A 170 -20.77 -5.02 13.59
CA PRO A 170 -20.68 -6.20 12.72
C PRO A 170 -21.65 -6.18 11.52
N GLN A 171 -22.86 -5.66 11.69
CA GLN A 171 -23.87 -5.63 10.62
C GLN A 171 -23.46 -4.66 9.50
N GLY A 172 -22.96 -3.47 9.88
CA GLY A 172 -22.42 -2.48 8.96
C GLY A 172 -21.22 -3.01 8.18
N VAL A 173 -20.31 -3.71 8.86
CA VAL A 173 -19.13 -4.33 8.23
C VAL A 173 -19.54 -5.42 7.22
N VAL A 174 -20.50 -6.30 7.56
CA VAL A 174 -21.02 -7.32 6.63
C VAL A 174 -21.73 -6.66 5.43
N LYS A 175 -22.51 -5.61 5.65
CA LYS A 175 -23.17 -4.86 4.56
C LYS A 175 -22.14 -4.23 3.61
N GLN A 176 -21.08 -3.63 4.16
CA GLN A 176 -19.97 -3.06 3.41
C GLN A 176 -19.28 -4.14 2.58
N ALA A 177 -18.97 -5.30 3.18
CA ALA A 177 -18.38 -6.44 2.49
C ALA A 177 -19.22 -6.92 1.30
N LYS A 178 -20.54 -7.07 1.48
CA LYS A 178 -21.46 -7.46 0.39
C LYS A 178 -21.39 -6.47 -0.77
N LYS A 179 -21.50 -5.17 -0.51
CA LYS A 179 -21.42 -4.14 -1.57
C LYS A 179 -20.10 -4.20 -2.34
N ILE A 180 -18.97 -4.32 -1.63
CA ILE A 180 -17.65 -4.36 -2.26
C ILE A 180 -17.47 -5.66 -3.07
N ILE A 181 -17.88 -6.81 -2.53
CA ILE A 181 -17.74 -8.10 -3.21
C ILE A 181 -18.70 -8.21 -4.41
N ASP A 182 -19.93 -7.71 -4.31
CA ASP A 182 -20.87 -7.70 -5.43
C ASP A 182 -20.34 -6.90 -6.63
N GLU A 183 -19.59 -5.82 -6.37
CA GLU A 183 -19.01 -4.98 -7.41
C GLU A 183 -17.71 -5.55 -8.00
N TYR A 184 -16.81 -6.07 -7.16
CA TYR A 184 -15.45 -6.45 -7.58
C TYR A 184 -15.22 -7.96 -7.68
N GLY A 185 -16.03 -8.78 -6.99
CA GLY A 185 -15.90 -10.24 -6.94
C GLY A 185 -14.74 -10.75 -6.09
N PHE A 186 -14.24 -9.97 -5.12
CA PHE A 186 -13.10 -10.35 -4.28
C PHE A 186 -13.30 -11.70 -3.58
N LYS A 187 -12.20 -12.44 -3.44
CA LYS A 187 -12.17 -13.81 -2.91
C LYS A 187 -11.40 -13.94 -1.59
N ALA A 188 -11.15 -12.82 -0.93
CA ALA A 188 -10.57 -12.72 0.41
C ALA A 188 -11.03 -11.40 1.03
N ILE A 189 -11.10 -11.33 2.35
CA ILE A 189 -11.57 -10.16 3.09
C ILE A 189 -10.52 -9.77 4.14
N LYS A 190 -10.22 -8.49 4.24
CA LYS A 190 -9.41 -7.92 5.32
C LYS A 190 -10.21 -6.84 6.03
N LEU A 191 -10.26 -6.88 7.36
CA LEU A 191 -10.83 -5.80 8.18
C LEU A 191 -9.72 -4.99 8.83
N LYS A 192 -9.73 -3.67 8.61
CA LYS A 192 -8.98 -2.71 9.44
C LYS A 192 -9.64 -2.64 10.83
N GLY A 193 -8.88 -3.02 11.84
CA GLY A 193 -9.25 -2.96 13.25
C GLY A 193 -8.46 -1.88 14.01
N GLY A 194 -8.32 -2.08 15.32
CA GLY A 194 -7.70 -1.13 16.23
C GLY A 194 -8.56 0.12 16.47
N VAL A 195 -9.83 0.07 16.09
CA VAL A 195 -10.80 1.18 16.18
C VAL A 195 -11.71 0.98 17.38
N PHE A 196 -12.20 -0.24 17.57
CA PHE A 196 -13.10 -0.63 18.65
C PHE A 196 -12.42 -1.61 19.62
N PRO A 197 -12.97 -1.82 20.83
CA PRO A 197 -12.49 -2.86 21.73
C PRO A 197 -12.35 -4.22 21.02
N PRO A 198 -11.30 -5.01 21.32
CA PRO A 198 -10.99 -6.24 20.61
C PRO A 198 -12.17 -7.22 20.48
N ALA A 199 -13.02 -7.30 21.51
CA ALA A 199 -14.20 -8.16 21.49
C ALA A 199 -15.24 -7.79 20.42
N GLU A 200 -15.37 -6.50 20.10
CA GLU A 200 -16.28 -6.01 19.05
C GLU A 200 -15.72 -6.32 17.66
N GLU A 201 -14.40 -6.21 17.48
CA GLU A 201 -13.73 -6.53 16.21
C GLU A 201 -13.71 -8.06 15.96
N VAL A 202 -13.53 -8.85 17.02
CA VAL A 202 -13.74 -10.32 16.98
C VAL A 202 -15.17 -10.65 16.55
N ALA A 203 -16.18 -9.95 17.08
CA ALA A 203 -17.57 -10.15 16.69
C ALA A 203 -17.82 -9.81 15.21
N ALA A 204 -17.18 -8.76 14.68
CA ALA A 204 -17.25 -8.41 13.27
C ALA A 204 -16.62 -9.48 12.38
N ILE A 205 -15.44 -10.01 12.74
CA ILE A 205 -14.82 -11.14 12.01
C ILE A 205 -15.70 -12.39 12.04
N LYS A 206 -16.28 -12.75 13.20
CA LYS A 206 -17.19 -13.90 13.30
C LYS A 206 -18.44 -13.72 12.43
N ALA A 207 -19.00 -12.50 12.37
CA ALA A 207 -20.14 -12.19 11.50
C ALA A 207 -19.77 -12.24 10.00
N LEU A 208 -18.56 -11.80 9.63
CA LEU A 208 -18.04 -11.97 8.27
C LEU A 208 -17.88 -13.44 7.92
N HIS A 209 -17.37 -14.26 8.83
CA HIS A 209 -17.21 -15.70 8.62
C HIS A 209 -18.55 -16.39 8.40
N GLU A 210 -19.59 -16.04 9.18
CA GLU A 210 -20.94 -16.57 8.97
C GLU A 210 -21.53 -16.15 7.61
N ALA A 211 -21.32 -14.89 7.20
CA ALA A 211 -21.84 -14.37 5.94
C ALA A 211 -21.08 -14.85 4.71
N PHE A 212 -19.80 -15.18 4.84
CA PHE A 212 -18.87 -15.57 3.78
C PHE A 212 -18.00 -16.77 4.20
N PRO A 213 -18.59 -17.95 4.42
CA PRO A 213 -17.92 -19.09 5.08
C PRO A 213 -16.70 -19.62 4.32
N ASP A 214 -16.66 -19.45 3.00
CA ASP A 214 -15.59 -19.96 2.14
C ASP A 214 -14.47 -18.94 1.86
N LEU A 215 -14.62 -17.69 2.32
CA LEU A 215 -13.64 -16.63 2.02
C LEU A 215 -12.59 -16.52 3.15
N PRO A 216 -11.29 -16.48 2.81
CA PRO A 216 -10.22 -16.17 3.77
C PRO A 216 -10.44 -14.80 4.42
N LEU A 217 -10.32 -14.74 5.74
CA LEU A 217 -10.49 -13.53 6.55
C LEU A 217 -9.17 -13.09 7.18
N ARG A 218 -8.96 -11.78 7.28
CA ARG A 218 -7.79 -11.18 7.92
C ARG A 218 -8.24 -10.03 8.83
N LEU A 219 -7.55 -9.85 9.94
CA LEU A 219 -7.76 -8.74 10.87
C LEU A 219 -6.41 -8.02 11.11
N ASP A 220 -6.42 -6.70 10.99
CA ASP A 220 -5.23 -5.85 11.17
C ASP A 220 -5.57 -4.66 12.09
N PRO A 221 -5.17 -4.69 13.38
CA PRO A 221 -5.38 -3.59 14.31
C PRO A 221 -4.20 -2.62 14.40
N ASN A 222 -3.18 -2.77 13.55
CA ASN A 222 -1.96 -1.95 13.55
C ASN A 222 -1.34 -1.75 14.94
N ALA A 223 -1.02 -2.87 15.60
CA ALA A 223 -0.37 -2.96 16.89
C ALA A 223 -1.14 -2.29 18.06
N ALA A 224 -2.45 -2.12 17.91
CA ALA A 224 -3.29 -1.49 18.93
C ALA A 224 -3.52 -2.36 20.19
N TRP A 225 -3.02 -3.59 20.23
CA TRP A 225 -3.20 -4.48 21.38
C TRP A 225 -1.90 -4.80 22.09
N THR A 226 -1.99 -5.00 23.41
CA THR A 226 -0.94 -5.64 24.19
C THR A 226 -0.73 -7.09 23.71
N VAL A 227 0.40 -7.69 24.10
CA VAL A 227 0.68 -9.10 23.81
C VAL A 227 -0.41 -10.02 24.36
N GLU A 228 -0.91 -9.77 25.57
CA GLU A 228 -1.92 -10.63 26.19
C GLU A 228 -3.29 -10.50 25.52
N THR A 229 -3.69 -9.26 25.17
CA THR A 229 -4.91 -9.02 24.38
C THR A 229 -4.80 -9.67 22.99
N SER A 230 -3.63 -9.60 22.36
CA SER A 230 -3.36 -10.24 21.07
C SER A 230 -3.51 -11.77 21.13
N LYS A 231 -2.96 -12.41 22.16
CA LYS A 231 -3.11 -13.87 22.38
C LYS A 231 -4.57 -14.26 22.60
N TRP A 232 -5.30 -13.45 23.35
CA TRP A 232 -6.74 -13.65 23.54
C TRP A 232 -7.50 -13.59 22.21
N VAL A 233 -7.24 -12.57 21.37
CA VAL A 233 -7.87 -12.46 20.04
C VAL A 233 -7.49 -13.64 19.15
N ALA A 234 -6.21 -14.02 19.11
CA ALA A 234 -5.75 -15.16 18.32
C ALA A 234 -6.50 -16.45 18.72
N LYS A 235 -6.73 -16.68 20.01
CA LYS A 235 -7.52 -17.81 20.51
C LYS A 235 -8.99 -17.73 20.09
N GLU A 236 -9.60 -16.55 20.17
CA GLU A 236 -11.01 -16.35 19.80
C GLU A 236 -11.29 -16.50 18.30
N LEU A 237 -10.25 -16.34 17.47
CA LEU A 237 -10.30 -16.43 16.01
C LEU A 237 -9.58 -17.68 15.46
N ASP A 238 -9.27 -18.65 16.32
CA ASP A 238 -8.67 -19.92 15.93
C ASP A 238 -9.53 -20.63 14.87
N GLY A 239 -8.91 -21.03 13.76
CA GLY A 239 -9.59 -21.64 12.61
C GLY A 239 -10.47 -20.71 11.78
N ILE A 240 -10.55 -19.41 12.09
CA ILE A 240 -11.41 -18.44 11.38
C ILE A 240 -10.63 -17.56 10.40
N VAL A 241 -9.46 -17.06 10.82
CA VAL A 241 -8.66 -16.13 10.01
C VAL A 241 -7.52 -16.82 9.29
N GLU A 242 -7.23 -16.36 8.07
CA GLU A 242 -6.09 -16.77 7.23
C GLU A 242 -4.76 -16.38 7.89
N TYR A 243 -4.71 -15.16 8.42
CA TYR A 243 -3.62 -14.66 9.25
C TYR A 243 -4.12 -13.50 10.14
N LEU A 244 -3.38 -13.26 11.23
CA LEU A 244 -3.58 -12.09 12.09
C LEU A 244 -2.42 -11.12 11.85
N GLU A 245 -2.73 -9.91 11.40
CA GLU A 245 -1.72 -8.94 10.98
C GLU A 245 -1.43 -7.94 12.09
N ASP A 246 -0.16 -7.69 12.39
CA ASP A 246 0.32 -6.72 13.39
C ASP A 246 -0.56 -6.62 14.66
N PRO A 247 -0.90 -7.72 15.36
CA PRO A 247 -1.74 -7.63 16.56
C PRO A 247 -1.07 -6.86 17.71
N ALA A 248 0.26 -6.99 17.86
CA ALA A 248 1.07 -6.32 18.87
C ALA A 248 2.24 -5.55 18.23
N GLY A 249 2.77 -4.57 18.95
CA GLY A 249 3.91 -3.76 18.50
C GLY A 249 5.25 -4.48 18.59
N GLU A 250 6.18 -4.02 17.74
CA GLU A 250 7.59 -4.44 17.68
C GLU A 250 7.83 -5.93 17.35
N ILE A 251 9.07 -6.26 16.99
CA ILE A 251 9.48 -7.64 16.67
C ILE A 251 9.29 -8.56 17.89
N GLU A 252 9.63 -8.07 19.07
CA GLU A 252 9.56 -8.84 20.33
C GLU A 252 8.12 -9.15 20.73
N GLY A 253 7.20 -8.19 20.55
CA GLY A 253 5.78 -8.38 20.85
C GLY A 253 5.15 -9.38 19.89
N MET A 254 5.41 -9.22 18.59
CA MET A 254 4.99 -10.18 17.57
C MET A 254 5.51 -11.60 17.85
N ALA A 255 6.79 -11.76 18.18
CA ALA A 255 7.38 -13.05 18.56
C ALA A 255 6.75 -13.68 19.81
N ALA A 256 6.34 -12.87 20.78
CA ALA A 256 5.65 -13.36 21.97
C ALA A 256 4.23 -13.87 21.65
N VAL A 257 3.52 -13.22 20.73
CA VAL A 257 2.19 -13.64 20.27
C VAL A 257 2.29 -14.89 19.37
N ALA A 258 3.25 -14.91 18.44
CA ALA A 258 3.45 -16.01 17.47
C ALA A 258 3.73 -17.36 18.12
N LYS A 259 4.19 -17.39 19.38
CA LYS A 259 4.39 -18.63 20.14
C LYS A 259 3.09 -19.33 20.54
N GLU A 260 1.99 -18.59 20.62
CA GLU A 260 0.70 -19.09 21.11
C GLU A 260 -0.42 -19.03 20.06
N ALA A 261 -0.31 -18.15 19.07
CA ALA A 261 -1.24 -18.07 17.95
C ALA A 261 -1.17 -19.33 17.05
N SER A 262 -2.32 -19.86 16.68
CA SER A 262 -2.44 -21.02 15.77
C SER A 262 -2.38 -20.62 14.29
N MET A 263 -2.89 -19.44 13.95
CA MET A 263 -2.73 -18.82 12.63
C MET A 263 -1.37 -18.13 12.50
N PRO A 264 -0.83 -17.98 11.28
CA PRO A 264 0.40 -17.22 11.08
C PRO A 264 0.18 -15.73 11.38
N LEU A 265 1.23 -15.06 11.89
CA LEU A 265 1.24 -13.62 12.04
C LEU A 265 1.79 -12.93 10.79
N ALA A 266 1.12 -11.87 10.36
CA ALA A 266 1.51 -11.04 9.22
C ALA A 266 2.00 -9.66 9.68
N THR A 267 2.81 -8.96 8.87
CA THR A 267 3.26 -7.61 9.21
C THR A 267 3.49 -6.68 8.01
N ASN A 268 3.11 -5.42 8.18
CA ASN A 268 3.65 -4.26 7.47
C ASN A 268 4.10 -3.14 8.44
N MET A 269 4.40 -3.47 9.70
CA MET A 269 4.90 -2.51 10.70
C MET A 269 6.26 -2.94 11.27
N ALA A 270 6.32 -4.11 11.92
CA ALA A 270 7.54 -4.62 12.55
C ALA A 270 8.66 -4.89 11.53
N VAL A 271 8.31 -5.34 10.32
CA VAL A 271 9.27 -5.64 9.23
C VAL A 271 8.91 -4.85 7.97
N VAL A 272 9.58 -3.71 7.79
CA VAL A 272 9.32 -2.76 6.67
C VAL A 272 10.59 -2.27 5.98
N ALA A 273 11.73 -2.87 6.32
CA ALA A 273 13.02 -2.63 5.71
C ALA A 273 13.86 -3.92 5.77
N PHE A 274 14.84 -4.03 4.87
CA PHE A 274 15.72 -5.21 4.84
C PHE A 274 16.48 -5.43 6.15
N ASP A 275 16.83 -4.36 6.87
CA ASP A 275 17.52 -4.42 8.16
C ASP A 275 16.66 -5.04 9.27
N HIS A 276 15.35 -5.12 9.10
CA HIS A 276 14.44 -5.74 10.07
C HIS A 276 14.31 -7.25 9.86
N LEU A 277 14.75 -7.78 8.70
CA LEU A 277 14.65 -9.21 8.41
C LEU A 277 15.53 -10.05 9.35
N PRO A 278 16.83 -9.75 9.59
CA PRO A 278 17.64 -10.57 10.49
C PRO A 278 17.09 -10.71 11.92
N PRO A 279 16.71 -9.64 12.65
CA PRO A 279 16.16 -9.78 14.00
C PRO A 279 14.78 -10.47 14.00
N SER A 280 13.94 -10.22 13.00
CA SER A 280 12.62 -10.87 12.90
C SER A 280 12.73 -12.38 12.68
N ILE A 281 13.59 -12.81 11.75
CA ILE A 281 13.88 -14.22 11.47
C ILE A 281 14.45 -14.90 12.72
N LEU A 282 15.40 -14.27 13.40
CA LEU A 282 16.03 -14.83 14.60
C LEU A 282 15.03 -15.11 15.72
N GLN A 283 14.02 -14.24 15.87
CA GLN A 283 13.01 -14.35 16.92
C GLN A 283 11.77 -15.14 16.50
N ASN A 284 11.70 -15.59 15.23
CA ASN A 284 10.49 -16.14 14.61
C ASN A 284 9.26 -15.23 14.84
N ALA A 285 9.47 -13.92 14.65
CA ALA A 285 8.48 -12.92 15.03
C ALA A 285 7.23 -12.93 14.16
N VAL A 286 7.39 -13.21 12.87
CA VAL A 286 6.30 -13.20 11.87
C VAL A 286 6.44 -14.37 10.92
N GLN A 287 5.33 -14.79 10.32
CA GLN A 287 5.26 -15.91 9.38
C GLN A 287 4.83 -15.46 7.97
N VAL A 288 4.25 -14.26 7.85
CA VAL A 288 3.88 -13.62 6.59
C VAL A 288 4.45 -12.18 6.57
N ILE A 289 5.12 -11.80 5.49
CA ILE A 289 5.50 -10.40 5.27
C ILE A 289 4.61 -9.81 4.18
N LEU A 290 4.04 -8.63 4.42
CA LEU A 290 3.35 -7.87 3.40
C LEU A 290 4.40 -7.03 2.65
N SER A 291 4.67 -7.42 1.40
CA SER A 291 5.48 -6.61 0.50
C SER A 291 4.77 -5.30 0.15
N ASP A 292 5.56 -4.25 -0.05
CA ASP A 292 5.07 -2.99 -0.59
C ASP A 292 6.21 -2.27 -1.32
N HIS A 293 6.15 -2.30 -2.65
CA HIS A 293 7.22 -1.72 -3.45
C HIS A 293 7.42 -0.21 -3.19
N HIS A 294 6.41 0.51 -2.71
CA HIS A 294 6.49 1.94 -2.43
C HIS A 294 7.50 2.26 -1.32
N PHE A 295 7.71 1.35 -0.35
CA PHE A 295 8.69 1.55 0.73
C PHE A 295 9.80 0.51 0.82
N TRP A 296 9.69 -0.64 0.13
CA TRP A 296 10.78 -1.61 -0.03
C TRP A 296 11.76 -1.27 -1.17
N GLY A 297 11.48 -0.22 -1.96
CA GLY A 297 12.40 0.34 -2.92
C GLY A 297 12.26 -0.20 -4.34
N GLY A 298 11.02 -0.30 -4.82
CA GLY A 298 10.70 -0.67 -6.20
C GLY A 298 10.46 -2.17 -6.39
N LEU A 299 10.21 -2.55 -7.65
CA LEU A 299 9.71 -3.89 -7.99
C LEU A 299 10.80 -4.94 -7.84
N ARG A 300 12.03 -4.66 -8.32
CA ARG A 300 13.12 -5.64 -8.20
C ARG A 300 13.53 -5.90 -6.76
N LYS A 301 13.55 -4.87 -5.90
CA LYS A 301 13.81 -5.08 -4.47
C LYS A 301 12.69 -5.88 -3.80
N SER A 302 11.45 -5.70 -4.23
CA SER A 302 10.34 -6.53 -3.76
C SER A 302 10.49 -8.00 -4.18
N GLN A 303 11.05 -8.30 -5.35
CA GLN A 303 11.42 -9.69 -5.73
C GLN A 303 12.57 -10.25 -4.88
N THR A 304 13.53 -9.42 -4.47
CA THR A 304 14.55 -9.81 -3.50
C THR A 304 13.91 -10.19 -2.17
N LEU A 305 12.98 -9.37 -1.65
CA LEU A 305 12.20 -9.71 -0.44
C LEU A 305 11.45 -11.03 -0.62
N ALA A 306 10.78 -11.23 -1.76
CA ALA A 306 10.05 -12.47 -2.04
C ALA A 306 10.96 -13.70 -2.01
N SER A 307 12.17 -13.58 -2.58
CA SER A 307 13.18 -14.65 -2.58
C SER A 307 13.73 -14.93 -1.18
N ILE A 308 13.93 -13.90 -0.37
CA ILE A 308 14.30 -14.05 1.05
C ILE A 308 13.17 -14.79 1.78
N CYS A 309 11.92 -14.39 1.61
CA CYS A 309 10.78 -15.06 2.25
C CYS A 309 10.76 -16.55 1.91
N ALA A 310 10.88 -16.90 0.62
CA ALA A 310 10.95 -18.29 0.19
C ALA A 310 12.14 -19.06 0.81
N THR A 311 13.32 -18.43 0.87
CA THR A 311 14.54 -19.05 1.41
C THR A 311 14.42 -19.37 2.90
N TRP A 312 13.76 -18.49 3.66
CA TRP A 312 13.57 -18.65 5.11
C TRP A 312 12.23 -19.27 5.52
N GLY A 313 11.42 -19.73 4.55
CA GLY A 313 10.14 -20.38 4.82
C GLY A 313 9.03 -19.43 5.28
N LEU A 314 9.18 -18.12 5.04
CA LEU A 314 8.15 -17.11 5.28
C LEU A 314 7.23 -17.02 4.05
N ARG A 315 5.94 -16.75 4.28
CA ARG A 315 4.98 -16.47 3.21
C ARG A 315 4.98 -14.98 2.85
N LEU A 316 4.41 -14.65 1.70
CA LEU A 316 4.38 -13.29 1.18
C LEU A 316 2.97 -12.87 0.78
N SER A 317 2.56 -11.70 1.25
CA SER A 317 1.35 -10.97 0.82
C SER A 317 1.76 -9.58 0.32
N MET A 318 0.79 -8.68 0.09
CA MET A 318 1.05 -7.31 -0.37
C MET A 318 0.19 -6.30 0.39
N HIS A 319 0.85 -5.29 0.96
CA HIS A 319 0.21 -4.15 1.63
C HIS A 319 -0.19 -3.07 0.61
N SER A 320 -1.13 -2.20 1.01
CA SER A 320 -1.50 -1.01 0.24
C SER A 320 -1.84 0.18 1.14
N ASN A 321 -1.69 1.38 0.59
CA ASN A 321 -2.36 2.60 1.05
C ASN A 321 -3.30 3.11 -0.05
N SER A 322 -4.07 4.17 0.21
CA SER A 322 -4.80 4.90 -0.83
C SER A 322 -3.85 5.24 -2.01
N HIS A 323 -4.18 4.76 -3.21
CA HIS A 323 -3.31 4.80 -4.40
C HIS A 323 -4.11 4.98 -5.70
N LEU A 324 -3.43 5.27 -6.81
CA LEU A 324 -4.02 5.44 -8.15
C LEU A 324 -3.61 4.30 -9.12
N GLY A 325 -3.94 4.46 -10.40
CA GLY A 325 -3.75 3.44 -11.43
C GLY A 325 -2.29 3.10 -11.73
N ILE A 326 -1.35 4.03 -11.51
CA ILE A 326 0.09 3.76 -11.72
C ILE A 326 0.58 2.75 -10.69
N SER A 327 0.30 2.99 -9.41
CA SER A 327 0.58 2.03 -8.33
C SER A 327 -0.12 0.69 -8.56
N LEU A 328 -1.41 0.69 -8.97
CA LEU A 328 -2.15 -0.55 -9.22
C LEU A 328 -1.50 -1.40 -10.34
N ALA A 329 -1.07 -0.77 -11.43
CA ALA A 329 -0.37 -1.45 -12.52
C ALA A 329 0.96 -2.06 -12.03
N ALA A 330 1.76 -1.30 -11.28
CA ALA A 330 3.05 -1.75 -10.76
C ALA A 330 2.89 -2.92 -9.78
N MET A 331 1.93 -2.84 -8.86
CA MET A 331 1.55 -3.91 -7.93
C MET A 331 1.12 -5.17 -8.70
N THR A 332 0.30 -5.03 -9.73
CA THR A 332 -0.19 -6.15 -10.56
C THR A 332 0.96 -6.82 -11.32
N HIS A 333 1.85 -6.06 -11.96
CA HIS A 333 3.02 -6.64 -12.65
C HIS A 333 3.93 -7.40 -11.67
N LEU A 334 4.25 -6.80 -10.53
CA LEU A 334 5.07 -7.42 -9.49
C LEU A 334 4.45 -8.73 -8.99
N ALA A 335 3.19 -8.68 -8.56
CA ALA A 335 2.49 -9.86 -8.06
C ALA A 335 2.35 -10.94 -9.14
N SER A 336 2.13 -10.57 -10.40
CA SER A 336 2.02 -11.55 -11.49
C SER A 336 3.32 -12.33 -11.73
N ALA A 337 4.48 -11.68 -11.52
CA ALA A 337 5.82 -12.23 -11.77
C ALA A 337 6.52 -12.72 -10.48
N THR A 338 5.78 -12.84 -9.37
CA THR A 338 6.32 -13.32 -8.08
C THR A 338 5.67 -14.66 -7.73
N PRO A 339 6.39 -15.80 -7.88
CA PRO A 339 5.78 -17.12 -7.74
C PRO A 339 5.17 -17.41 -6.37
N ASN A 340 5.85 -17.03 -5.29
CA ASN A 340 5.43 -17.26 -3.90
C ASN A 340 4.61 -16.12 -3.28
N LEU A 341 4.10 -15.18 -4.08
CA LEU A 341 3.06 -14.25 -3.66
C LEU A 341 1.71 -14.89 -4.02
N ASP A 342 1.21 -15.71 -3.11
CA ASP A 342 0.03 -16.55 -3.28
C ASP A 342 -1.21 -16.03 -2.53
N TYR A 343 -1.03 -15.22 -1.50
CA TYR A 343 -2.11 -14.48 -0.86
C TYR A 343 -2.68 -13.39 -1.78
N ALA A 344 -3.99 -13.16 -1.70
CA ALA A 344 -4.62 -12.02 -2.37
C ALA A 344 -4.01 -10.69 -1.86
N CYS A 345 -3.68 -9.78 -2.77
CA CYS A 345 -3.08 -8.49 -2.45
C CYS A 345 -4.09 -7.53 -1.79
N ASP A 346 -3.65 -6.67 -0.90
CA ASP A 346 -4.48 -5.57 -0.43
C ASP A 346 -4.61 -4.48 -1.51
N THR A 347 -5.76 -3.80 -1.55
CA THR A 347 -5.95 -2.59 -2.35
C THR A 347 -6.98 -1.67 -1.70
N HIS A 348 -6.78 -0.37 -1.87
CA HIS A 348 -7.77 0.65 -1.49
C HIS A 348 -8.68 1.06 -2.65
N TRP A 349 -8.62 0.36 -3.79
CA TRP A 349 -9.35 0.73 -5.01
C TRP A 349 -10.87 0.99 -4.82
N PRO A 350 -11.61 0.20 -4.01
CA PRO A 350 -13.05 0.46 -3.80
C PRO A 350 -13.38 1.79 -3.10
N TRP A 351 -12.39 2.40 -2.42
CA TRP A 351 -12.56 3.60 -1.62
C TRP A 351 -12.33 4.89 -2.41
N LYS A 352 -11.56 4.81 -3.49
CA LYS A 352 -11.36 5.91 -4.44
C LYS A 352 -12.59 6.07 -5.32
N ARG A 353 -12.93 7.31 -5.69
CA ARG A 353 -13.98 7.55 -6.70
C ARG A 353 -13.64 6.86 -8.02
N ARG A 354 -14.67 6.30 -8.67
CA ARG A 354 -14.51 5.53 -9.92
C ARG A 354 -13.97 6.38 -11.07
N ASP A 355 -14.24 7.69 -11.06
CA ASP A 355 -13.87 8.66 -12.09
C ASP A 355 -12.60 9.48 -11.78
N GLU A 356 -11.95 9.24 -10.64
CA GLU A 356 -10.69 9.90 -10.27
C GLU A 356 -9.50 8.97 -10.51
N ASP A 357 -8.69 9.23 -11.53
CA ASP A 357 -7.39 8.58 -11.73
C ASP A 357 -6.49 9.50 -12.57
N VAL A 358 -5.21 9.17 -12.71
CA VAL A 358 -4.25 9.89 -13.57
C VAL A 358 -3.92 9.12 -14.84
N VAL A 359 -4.41 7.89 -15.00
CA VAL A 359 -4.18 7.08 -16.19
C VAL A 359 -5.39 7.08 -17.13
N VAL A 360 -5.13 6.82 -18.42
CA VAL A 360 -6.18 6.61 -19.42
C VAL A 360 -7.01 5.37 -19.07
N ASP A 361 -8.33 5.47 -19.19
CA ASP A 361 -9.26 4.40 -18.84
C ASP A 361 -9.08 3.12 -19.68
N GLY A 362 -9.42 1.98 -19.07
CA GLY A 362 -9.57 0.70 -19.76
C GLY A 362 -8.34 -0.21 -19.74
N ALA A 363 -7.18 0.27 -19.29
CA ALA A 363 -5.97 -0.54 -19.12
C ALA A 363 -6.08 -1.53 -17.95
N LEU A 364 -6.70 -1.11 -16.84
CA LEU A 364 -6.80 -1.88 -15.60
C LEU A 364 -8.20 -2.45 -15.44
N LYS A 365 -8.34 -3.75 -15.73
CA LYS A 365 -9.64 -4.42 -15.76
C LYS A 365 -9.80 -5.38 -14.58
N TRP A 366 -10.82 -5.11 -13.77
CA TRP A 366 -11.29 -6.01 -12.73
C TRP A 366 -12.11 -7.15 -13.32
N LYS A 367 -11.89 -8.36 -12.82
CA LYS A 367 -12.67 -9.56 -13.14
C LYS A 367 -12.56 -10.55 -11.97
N ASP A 368 -13.67 -11.09 -11.46
CA ASP A 368 -13.65 -12.17 -10.46
C ASP A 368 -12.69 -11.93 -9.26
N GLY A 369 -12.62 -10.69 -8.77
CA GLY A 369 -11.80 -10.31 -7.62
C GLY A 369 -10.34 -10.02 -7.92
N GLY A 370 -9.92 -10.00 -9.19
CA GLY A 370 -8.54 -9.74 -9.57
C GLY A 370 -8.40 -8.77 -10.74
N VAL A 371 -7.19 -8.23 -10.89
CA VAL A 371 -6.82 -7.38 -12.03
C VAL A 371 -6.13 -8.22 -13.09
N VAL A 372 -6.61 -8.14 -14.33
CA VAL A 372 -5.96 -8.78 -15.48
C VAL A 372 -4.64 -8.07 -15.74
N VAL A 373 -3.55 -8.84 -15.83
CA VAL A 373 -2.20 -8.30 -15.99
C VAL A 373 -2.09 -7.59 -17.35
N PRO A 374 -1.69 -6.30 -17.40
CA PRO A 374 -1.46 -5.62 -18.67
C PRO A 374 -0.37 -6.33 -19.49
N THR A 375 -0.62 -6.58 -20.78
CA THR A 375 0.31 -7.32 -21.66
C THR A 375 1.05 -6.43 -22.65
N VAL A 376 0.72 -5.15 -22.73
CA VAL A 376 1.39 -4.19 -23.62
C VAL A 376 2.72 -3.72 -23.01
N PRO A 377 3.64 -3.12 -23.79
CA PRO A 377 4.95 -2.72 -23.29
C PRO A 377 4.93 -1.76 -22.10
N GLY A 378 5.90 -1.91 -21.20
CA GLY A 378 5.99 -1.11 -19.97
C GLY A 378 4.96 -1.53 -18.92
N LEU A 379 4.47 -0.57 -18.13
CA LEU A 379 3.40 -0.81 -17.14
C LEU A 379 2.05 -1.09 -17.80
N GLY A 380 1.90 -0.72 -19.08
CA GLY A 380 0.66 -0.85 -19.82
C GLY A 380 -0.44 0.13 -19.43
N VAL A 381 -0.04 1.23 -18.78
CA VAL A 381 -0.88 2.41 -18.55
C VAL A 381 -0.25 3.63 -19.22
N GLU A 382 -1.09 4.57 -19.63
CA GLU A 382 -0.68 5.85 -20.20
C GLU A 382 -1.20 6.99 -19.32
N LEU A 383 -0.46 8.10 -19.28
CA LEU A 383 -0.81 9.26 -18.48
C LEU A 383 -1.93 10.05 -19.14
N ASP A 384 -3.07 10.18 -18.45
CA ASP A 384 -4.10 11.15 -18.82
C ASP A 384 -3.71 12.51 -18.23
N ARG A 385 -3.19 13.38 -19.11
CA ARG A 385 -2.65 14.69 -18.70
C ARG A 385 -3.75 15.65 -18.22
N GLU A 386 -4.97 15.52 -18.73
CA GLU A 386 -6.09 16.37 -18.29
C GLU A 386 -6.55 15.96 -16.89
N ARG A 387 -6.66 14.65 -16.64
CA ARG A 387 -6.98 14.16 -15.29
C ARG A 387 -5.87 14.46 -14.30
N LEU A 388 -4.60 14.31 -14.71
CA LEU A 388 -3.46 14.72 -13.89
C LEU A 388 -3.56 16.20 -13.49
N ALA A 389 -3.85 17.09 -14.44
CA ALA A 389 -4.01 18.51 -14.17
C ALA A 389 -5.19 18.78 -13.22
N LYS A 390 -6.32 18.07 -13.38
CA LYS A 390 -7.49 18.18 -12.51
C LYS A 390 -7.17 17.75 -11.07
N LEU A 391 -6.53 16.60 -10.88
CA LEU A 391 -6.18 16.11 -9.53
C LEU A 391 -5.02 16.90 -8.91
N HIS A 392 -4.16 17.50 -9.72
CA HIS A 392 -3.17 18.48 -9.25
C HIS A 392 -3.85 19.77 -8.79
N GLN A 393 -4.84 20.27 -9.53
CA GLN A 393 -5.62 21.43 -9.10
C GLN A 393 -6.34 21.14 -7.78
N GLN A 394 -6.91 19.93 -7.63
CA GLN A 394 -7.51 19.49 -6.37
C GLN A 394 -6.50 19.46 -5.21
N TYR A 395 -5.24 19.06 -5.45
CA TYR A 395 -4.17 19.16 -4.45
C TYR A 395 -3.88 20.60 -4.03
N LEU A 396 -3.89 21.54 -4.97
CA LEU A 396 -3.72 22.96 -4.67
C LEU A 396 -4.91 23.51 -3.87
N ASP A 397 -6.13 23.19 -4.29
CA ASP A 397 -7.37 23.72 -3.73
C ASP A 397 -7.68 23.16 -2.33
N CYS A 398 -7.42 21.87 -2.07
CA CYS A 398 -7.69 21.25 -0.78
C CYS A 398 -6.74 21.73 0.34
N GLY A 399 -5.58 22.29 -0.02
CA GLY A 399 -4.62 22.85 0.91
C GLY A 399 -3.84 21.85 1.79
N LEU A 400 -4.14 20.55 1.72
CA LEU A 400 -3.43 19.52 2.47
C LEU A 400 -1.96 19.42 2.02
N LYS A 401 -1.07 19.07 2.96
CA LYS A 401 0.40 19.01 2.75
C LYS A 401 1.06 17.75 3.28
N LYS A 402 0.32 16.95 4.03
CA LYS A 402 0.72 15.65 4.54
C LYS A 402 -0.55 14.89 4.91
N ARG A 403 -0.44 13.58 5.03
CA ARG A 403 -1.49 12.76 5.66
C ARG A 403 -1.43 12.95 7.18
N ASP A 404 -2.56 13.28 7.81
CA ASP A 404 -2.64 13.50 9.26
C ASP A 404 -4.00 13.08 9.86
N ASP A 405 -4.24 11.77 9.84
CA ASP A 405 -5.47 11.13 10.36
C ASP A 405 -5.74 11.50 11.83
N THR A 406 -4.69 11.62 12.64
CA THR A 406 -4.79 11.96 14.07
C THR A 406 -5.25 13.39 14.29
N THR A 407 -4.63 14.37 13.62
CA THR A 407 -5.03 15.78 13.76
C THR A 407 -6.44 15.98 13.20
N TYR A 408 -6.78 15.31 12.09
CA TYR A 408 -8.13 15.37 11.54
C TYR A 408 -9.17 14.81 12.52
N MET A 409 -8.91 13.65 13.14
CA MET A 409 -9.77 13.10 14.21
C MET A 409 -9.92 14.07 15.39
N LYS A 410 -8.81 14.65 15.88
CA LYS A 410 -8.81 15.58 17.03
C LYS A 410 -9.62 16.86 16.79
N ARG A 411 -9.98 17.19 15.55
CA ARG A 411 -10.92 18.30 15.25
C ARG A 411 -12.35 18.00 15.73
N PHE A 412 -12.72 16.72 15.79
CA PHE A 412 -14.08 16.28 16.13
C PHE A 412 -14.13 15.54 17.47
N GLN A 413 -13.02 14.91 17.85
CA GLN A 413 -12.83 14.25 19.15
C GLN A 413 -11.53 14.76 19.78
N PRO A 414 -11.51 15.93 20.43
CA PRO A 414 -10.28 16.54 20.96
C PRO A 414 -9.49 15.67 21.94
N ASP A 415 -10.18 14.77 22.66
CA ASP A 415 -9.58 13.85 23.63
C ASP A 415 -9.08 12.53 23.00
N PHE A 416 -9.19 12.37 21.67
CA PHE A 416 -8.71 11.18 20.97
C PHE A 416 -7.19 10.98 21.19
N SER A 417 -6.79 9.73 21.45
CA SER A 417 -5.38 9.34 21.56
C SER A 417 -5.01 8.29 20.53
N GLU A 418 -4.00 8.61 19.73
CA GLU A 418 -3.37 7.78 18.71
C GLU A 418 -2.36 6.78 19.29
N LYS A 419 -2.13 6.79 20.61
CA LYS A 419 -1.11 5.94 21.24
C LYS A 419 -1.52 4.48 21.16
N ILE A 420 -0.55 3.65 20.80
CA ILE A 420 -0.65 2.19 20.77
C ILE A 420 0.39 1.55 21.71
N PRO A 421 0.09 0.40 22.32
CA PRO A 421 -1.21 -0.29 22.29
C PRO A 421 -2.26 0.45 23.13
N ARG A 422 -3.54 0.26 22.78
CA ARG A 422 -4.70 0.85 23.46
C ARG A 422 -5.45 -0.17 24.34
N TRP A 423 -5.44 -1.45 23.99
CA TRP A 423 -6.18 -2.52 24.70
C TRP A 423 -5.34 -3.73 25.07
#